data_AF-C7C293-F1
#
_entry.id   AF-C7C293-F1
#
_cell.length_a   1.000
_cell.length_b   1.000
_cell.length_c   1.000
_cell.angle_alpha   90.00
_cell.angle_beta   90.00
_cell.angle_gamma   90.00
#
_symmetry.space_group_name_H-M   'P 1'
#
loop_
_entity.id
_entity.type
_entity.pdbx_description
1 polymer ?
#
loop_
_entity_poly.entity_id
_entity_poly.type
_entity_poly.pdbx_seq_one_letter_code
_entity_poly.pdbx_strand_id
1 'polypeptide(L)'
;TEFADMRAAYDALDEATKREVHDLVCRHSQIFSRGILGFTDFTEEERVKWAPVRQRLVRRHPTTGRLSLYLASHAGEIEGWPVPEARAFLRDLNEHATQRQFVYAHVWRLHDLVMWDNR
;
A
#
# COMPACT_ATOMS: atom_id res chain seq x y z
N THR A 1 12.39 -8.65 -9.77
CA THR A 1 11.41 -7.63 -9.31
C THR A 1 10.03 -8.22 -9.49
N GLU A 2 9.17 -8.13 -8.50
CA GLU A 2 7.78 -8.56 -8.61
C GLU A 2 6.86 -7.33 -8.61
N PHE A 3 5.78 -7.40 -9.38
CA PHE A 3 4.77 -6.35 -9.49
C PHE A 3 3.39 -6.97 -9.23
N ALA A 4 2.64 -6.38 -8.30
CA ALA A 4 1.29 -6.81 -7.99
C ALA A 4 0.26 -5.84 -8.59
N ASP A 5 -0.75 -6.35 -9.30
CA ASP A 5 -1.82 -5.52 -9.87
C ASP A 5 -2.87 -5.17 -8.82
N MET A 6 -2.74 -3.98 -8.23
CA MET A 6 -3.66 -3.48 -7.21
C MET A 6 -5.09 -3.26 -7.70
N ARG A 7 -5.31 -3.17 -9.02
CA ARG A 7 -6.65 -3.05 -9.60
C ARG A 7 -7.33 -4.42 -9.61
N ALA A 8 -6.60 -5.47 -10.01
CA ALA A 8 -7.09 -6.84 -9.98
C ALA A 8 -7.35 -7.30 -8.53
N ALA A 9 -6.46 -6.95 -7.60
CA ALA A 9 -6.64 -7.20 -6.18
C ALA A 9 -7.92 -6.53 -5.63
N TYR A 10 -8.19 -5.28 -6.00
CA TYR A 10 -9.41 -4.57 -5.61
C TYR A 10 -10.68 -5.24 -6.17
N ASP A 11 -10.68 -5.58 -7.47
CA ASP A 11 -11.84 -6.20 -8.12
C ASP A 11 -12.23 -7.53 -7.48
N ALA A 12 -11.23 -8.30 -7.02
CA ALA A 12 -11.39 -9.61 -6.40
C ALA A 12 -11.83 -9.59 -4.93
N LEU A 13 -11.89 -8.42 -4.28
CA LEU A 13 -12.45 -8.29 -2.93
C LEU A 13 -13.95 -8.61 -2.93
N ASP A 14 -14.46 -9.14 -1.83
CA ASP A 14 -15.89 -9.23 -1.62
C ASP A 14 -16.53 -7.84 -1.41
N GLU A 15 -17.85 -7.78 -1.58
CA GLU A 15 -18.58 -6.52 -1.51
C GLU A 15 -18.60 -5.90 -0.11
N ALA A 16 -18.45 -6.68 0.96
CA ALA A 16 -18.36 -6.14 2.31
C ALA A 16 -17.02 -5.43 2.50
N THR A 17 -15.91 -6.07 2.12
CA THR A 17 -14.59 -5.46 2.19
C THR A 17 -14.49 -4.25 1.26
N LYS A 18 -15.04 -4.30 0.03
CA LYS A 18 -15.06 -3.13 -0.87
C LYS A 18 -15.74 -1.92 -0.24
N ARG A 19 -16.86 -2.11 0.46
CA ARG A 19 -17.56 -1.05 1.19
C ARG A 19 -16.72 -0.52 2.35
N GLU A 20 -16.09 -1.41 3.10
CA GLU A 20 -15.24 -1.04 4.24
C GLU A 20 -14.04 -0.21 3.81
N VAL A 21 -13.31 -0.62 2.76
CA VAL A 21 -12.10 0.09 2.31
C VAL A 21 -12.36 1.39 1.56
N HIS A 22 -13.57 1.58 1.01
CA HIS A 22 -13.88 2.62 0.02
C HIS A 22 -13.47 4.03 0.47
N ASP A 23 -13.74 4.36 1.74
CA ASP A 23 -13.54 5.69 2.29
C ASP A 23 -12.37 5.84 3.26
N LEU A 24 -11.65 4.75 3.51
CA LEU A 24 -10.53 4.77 4.44
C LEU A 24 -9.39 5.66 3.94
N VAL A 25 -8.80 6.36 4.91
CA VAL A 25 -7.60 7.19 4.72
C VAL A 25 -6.49 6.58 5.55
N CYS A 26 -5.40 6.22 4.91
CA CYS A 26 -4.19 5.72 5.55
C CYS A 26 -3.19 6.85 5.77
N ARG A 27 -2.36 6.72 6.81
CA ARG A 27 -1.19 7.59 7.01
C ARG A 27 0.05 6.86 6.53
N HIS A 28 0.75 7.48 5.60
CA HIS A 28 1.96 6.95 4.99
C HIS A 28 3.20 7.69 5.50
N SER A 29 4.22 6.94 5.92
CA SER A 29 5.51 7.50 6.33
C SER A 29 6.64 6.49 6.12
N GLN A 30 7.84 7.00 5.85
CA GLN A 30 9.06 6.18 5.87
C GLN A 30 9.35 5.62 7.27
N ILE A 31 8.94 6.32 8.33
CA ILE A 31 9.07 5.87 9.73
C ILE A 31 8.39 4.52 9.92
N PHE A 32 7.20 4.33 9.34
CA PHE A 32 6.46 3.07 9.46
C PHE A 32 7.20 1.92 8.77
N SER A 33 7.61 2.09 7.51
CA SER A 33 8.35 1.05 6.78
C SER A 33 9.71 0.73 7.41
N ARG A 34 10.42 1.73 7.92
CA ARG A 34 11.72 1.54 8.57
C ARG A 34 11.58 0.88 9.94
N GLY A 35 10.51 1.20 10.67
CA GLY A 35 10.17 0.56 11.94
C GLY A 35 9.91 -0.95 11.79
N ILE A 36 9.30 -1.39 10.67
CA ILE A 36 9.13 -2.82 10.37
C ILE A 36 10.49 -3.54 10.27
N LEU A 37 11.53 -2.85 9.76
CA LEU A 37 12.89 -3.37 9.66
C LEU A 37 13.70 -3.22 10.97
N GLY A 38 13.09 -2.69 12.05
CA GLY A 38 13.74 -2.50 13.35
C GLY A 38 14.45 -1.16 13.53
N PHE A 39 14.37 -0.23 12.57
CA PHE A 39 14.94 1.11 12.72
C PHE A 39 13.94 2.04 13.40
N THR A 40 14.21 2.40 14.65
CA THR A 40 13.31 3.25 15.48
C THR A 40 13.96 4.56 15.92
N ASP A 41 15.28 4.67 15.82
CA ASP A 41 16.05 5.79 16.31
C ASP A 41 16.11 6.90 15.25
N PHE A 42 15.03 7.66 15.15
CA PHE A 42 14.92 8.82 14.26
C PHE A 42 15.23 10.12 15.01
N THR A 43 16.05 10.97 14.40
CA THR A 43 16.28 12.34 14.90
C THR A 43 15.00 13.17 14.80
N GLU A 44 14.95 14.31 15.50
CA GLU A 44 13.78 15.20 15.42
C GLU A 44 13.59 15.76 14.00
N GLU A 45 14.68 16.10 13.31
CA GLU A 45 14.63 16.56 11.92
C GLU A 45 14.08 15.48 10.98
N GLU A 46 14.42 14.21 11.20
CA GLU A 46 13.88 13.08 10.44
C GLU A 46 12.39 12.87 10.72
N ARG A 47 11.96 13.03 11.97
CA ARG A 47 10.54 12.93 12.37
C ARG A 47 9.69 13.99 11.69
N VAL A 48 10.19 15.23 11.63
CA VAL A 48 9.52 16.32 10.91
C VAL A 48 9.51 16.05 9.40
N LYS A 49 10.66 15.64 8.82
CA LYS A 49 10.79 15.37 7.39
C LYS A 49 9.90 14.22 6.91
N TRP A 50 9.72 13.19 7.74
CA TRP A 50 8.91 12.02 7.45
C TRP A 50 7.59 12.01 8.21
N ALA A 51 7.08 13.19 8.55
CA ALA A 51 5.76 13.33 9.15
C ALA A 51 4.71 12.58 8.31
N PRO A 52 3.85 11.73 8.92
CA PRO A 52 2.92 10.92 8.16
C PRO A 52 1.91 11.73 7.35
N VAL A 53 1.80 11.41 6.06
CA VAL A 53 0.90 12.06 5.10
C VAL A 53 -0.34 11.22 4.81
N ARG A 54 -1.46 11.89 4.51
CA ARG A 54 -2.75 11.25 4.27
C ARG A 54 -2.85 10.73 2.83
N GLN A 55 -3.31 9.50 2.66
CA GLN A 55 -3.58 8.89 1.35
C GLN A 55 -4.87 8.08 1.41
N ARG A 56 -5.68 8.10 0.34
CA ARG A 56 -6.86 7.24 0.23
C ARG A 56 -6.43 5.79 0.03
N LEU A 57 -7.05 4.86 0.75
CA LEU A 57 -6.79 3.42 0.59
C LEU A 57 -7.32 2.91 -0.76
N VAL A 58 -8.40 3.49 -1.28
CA VAL A 58 -8.91 3.20 -2.63
C VAL A 58 -8.67 4.41 -3.52
N ARG A 59 -7.96 4.22 -4.63
CA ARG A 59 -7.70 5.24 -5.64
C ARG A 59 -8.45 4.95 -6.92
N ARG A 60 -8.81 6.01 -7.63
CA ARG A 60 -9.35 5.95 -8.99
C ARG A 60 -8.26 6.40 -9.95
N HIS A 61 -7.88 5.53 -10.87
CA HIS A 61 -6.89 5.87 -11.89
C HIS A 61 -7.49 6.90 -12.88
N PRO A 62 -6.82 8.05 -13.14
CA PRO A 62 -7.43 9.18 -13.86
C PRO A 62 -7.77 8.87 -15.33
N THR A 63 -6.99 8.01 -15.99
CA THR A 63 -7.19 7.69 -17.42
C THR A 63 -8.17 6.53 -17.65
N THR A 64 -8.07 5.46 -16.87
CA THR A 64 -8.85 4.22 -17.07
C THR A 64 -10.11 4.17 -16.21
N GLY A 65 -10.21 5.02 -15.19
CA GLY A 65 -11.31 5.00 -14.22
C GLY A 65 -11.33 3.79 -13.29
N ARG A 66 -10.38 2.85 -13.42
CA ARG A 66 -10.30 1.66 -12.56
C ARG A 66 -10.01 2.06 -11.12
N LEU A 67 -10.62 1.33 -10.19
CA LEU A 67 -10.30 1.43 -8.77
C LEU A 67 -9.14 0.48 -8.44
N SER A 68 -8.28 0.91 -7.52
CA SER A 68 -7.13 0.14 -7.03
C SER A 68 -6.96 0.34 -5.52
N LEU A 69 -6.40 -0.66 -4.86
CA LEU A 69 -5.90 -0.53 -3.49
C LEU A 69 -4.56 0.22 -3.49
N TYR A 70 -4.41 1.25 -2.66
CA TYR A 70 -3.14 1.96 -2.50
C TYR A 70 -2.36 1.42 -1.31
N LEU A 71 -1.82 0.22 -1.48
CA LEU A 71 -1.03 -0.46 -0.47
C LEU A 71 0.45 -0.12 -0.63
N ALA A 72 1.13 0.07 0.51
CA ALA A 72 2.57 0.23 0.58
C ALA A 72 3.04 -0.16 1.97
N SER A 73 4.30 -0.58 2.10
CA SER A 73 4.97 -0.76 3.39
C SER A 73 5.01 0.53 4.23
N HIS A 74 4.78 1.68 3.60
CA HIS A 74 4.70 2.97 4.24
C HIS A 74 3.37 3.22 4.93
N ALA A 75 2.30 2.47 4.65
CA ALA A 75 1.02 2.63 5.33
C ALA A 75 1.09 1.98 6.72
N GLY A 76 1.01 2.77 7.78
CA GLY A 76 1.15 2.28 9.16
C GLY A 76 -0.06 2.48 10.06
N GLU A 77 -0.99 3.35 9.64
CA GLU A 77 -2.18 3.75 10.41
C GLU A 77 -3.36 4.00 9.46
N ILE A 78 -4.57 3.86 9.97
CA ILE A 78 -5.83 4.25 9.32
C ILE A 78 -6.49 5.30 10.21
N GLU A 79 -6.95 6.40 9.61
CA GLU A 79 -7.57 7.48 10.37
C GLU A 79 -8.83 7.01 11.12
N GLY A 80 -8.89 7.30 12.42
CA GLY A 80 -10.01 6.93 13.28
C GLY A 80 -9.97 5.48 13.79
N TRP A 81 -8.96 4.69 13.43
CA TRP A 81 -8.81 3.32 13.89
C TRP A 81 -7.71 3.21 14.95
N PRO A 82 -7.83 2.30 15.93
CA PRO A 82 -6.71 1.98 16.79
C PRO A 82 -5.60 1.26 15.99
N VAL A 83 -4.36 1.56 16.35
CA VAL A 83 -3.16 1.20 15.55
C VAL A 83 -3.01 -0.31 15.33
N PRO A 84 -3.20 -1.19 16.34
CA PRO A 84 -3.10 -2.64 16.14
C PRO A 84 -4.08 -3.17 15.09
N GLU A 85 -5.34 -2.71 15.15
CA GLU A 85 -6.43 -3.09 14.25
C GLU A 85 -6.15 -2.61 12.84
N ALA A 86 -5.71 -1.34 12.69
CA ALA A 86 -5.32 -0.80 11.39
C ALA A 86 -4.18 -1.60 10.74
N ARG A 87 -3.16 -1.97 11.53
CA ARG A 87 -2.02 -2.76 11.02
C ARG A 87 -2.40 -4.19 10.67
N ALA A 88 -3.25 -4.83 11.46
CA ALA A 88 -3.77 -6.15 11.15
C ALA A 88 -4.56 -6.13 9.83
N PHE A 89 -5.47 -5.16 9.68
CA PHE A 89 -6.26 -5.02 8.46
C PHE A 89 -5.41 -4.72 7.22
N LEU A 90 -4.44 -3.80 7.32
CA LEU A 90 -3.50 -3.52 6.23
C LEU A 90 -2.66 -4.75 5.86
N ARG A 91 -2.25 -5.56 6.85
CA ARG A 91 -1.52 -6.81 6.59
C ARG A 91 -2.39 -7.79 5.79
N ASP A 92 -3.64 -7.99 6.20
CA ASP A 92 -4.55 -8.93 5.53
C ASP A 92 -4.83 -8.49 4.08
N LEU A 93 -4.98 -7.17 3.83
CA LEU A 93 -5.08 -6.63 2.47
C LEU A 93 -3.79 -6.80 1.66
N ASN A 94 -2.61 -6.64 2.26
CA ASN A 94 -1.33 -6.89 1.58
C ASN A 94 -1.18 -8.38 1.23
N GLU A 95 -1.54 -9.29 2.13
CA GLU A 95 -1.52 -10.72 1.88
C GLU A 95 -2.44 -11.10 0.72
N HIS A 96 -3.67 -10.58 0.69
CA HIS A 96 -4.59 -10.73 -0.44
C HIS A 96 -4.00 -10.20 -1.74
N ALA A 97 -3.56 -8.94 -1.75
CA ALA A 97 -3.14 -8.25 -2.96
C ALA A 97 -1.82 -8.77 -3.56
N THR A 98 -1.05 -9.57 -2.79
CA THR A 98 0.21 -10.18 -3.23
C THR A 98 0.10 -11.68 -3.50
N GLN A 99 -1.12 -12.24 -3.51
CA GLN A 99 -1.35 -13.60 -4.00
C GLN A 99 -0.84 -13.77 -5.44
N ARG A 100 -0.37 -14.97 -5.77
CA ARG A 100 0.29 -15.27 -7.07
C ARG A 100 -0.55 -14.90 -8.30
N GLN A 101 -1.87 -14.95 -8.21
CA GLN A 101 -2.79 -14.56 -9.28
C GLN A 101 -2.74 -13.06 -9.64
N PHE A 102 -2.22 -12.21 -8.76
CA PHE A 102 -2.07 -10.76 -8.99
C PHE A 102 -0.63 -10.36 -9.30
N VAL A 103 0.32 -11.29 -9.23
CA VAL A 103 1.76 -10.97 -9.26
C VAL A 103 2.40 -11.38 -10.58
N TYR A 104 3.06 -10.41 -11.21
CA TYR A 104 4.02 -10.63 -12.27
C TYR A 104 5.45 -10.63 -11.70
N ALA A 105 6.18 -11.73 -11.89
CA ALA A 105 7.59 -11.85 -11.52
C ALA A 105 8.50 -11.61 -12.73
N HIS A 106 9.15 -10.45 -12.77
CA HIS A 106 10.07 -10.08 -13.84
C HIS A 106 11.44 -10.73 -13.64
N VAL A 107 11.85 -11.54 -14.63
CA VAL A 107 13.19 -12.10 -14.75
C VAL A 107 14.05 -11.17 -15.59
N TRP A 108 14.90 -10.39 -14.93
CA TRP A 108 15.77 -9.41 -15.55
C TRP A 108 16.76 -10.03 -16.54
N ARG A 109 16.99 -9.32 -17.64
CA ARG A 109 18.08 -9.56 -18.58
C ARG A 109 18.94 -8.32 -18.70
N LEU A 110 20.18 -8.54 -19.17
CA LEU A 110 21.11 -7.43 -19.41
C LEU A 110 20.48 -6.44 -20.39
N HIS A 111 20.49 -5.15 -20.01
CA HIS A 111 19.91 -4.02 -20.74
C HIS A 111 18.38 -3.92 -20.77
N ASP A 112 17.65 -4.68 -19.94
CA ASP A 112 16.21 -4.46 -19.78
C ASP A 112 15.93 -3.07 -19.17
N LEU A 113 14.88 -2.43 -19.67
CA LEU A 113 14.27 -1.25 -19.08
C LEU A 113 12.80 -1.58 -18.77
N VAL A 114 12.46 -1.57 -17.49
CA VAL A 114 11.09 -1.77 -17.02
C VAL A 114 10.56 -0.47 -16.44
N MET A 115 9.39 -0.05 -16.91
CA MET A 115 8.65 1.10 -16.39
C MET A 115 7.31 0.61 -15.84
N TRP A 116 6.90 1.15 -14.70
CA TRP A 116 5.64 0.79 -14.06
C TRP A 116 4.93 2.05 -13.55
N ASP A 117 3.62 1.93 -13.33
CA ASP A 117 2.80 2.96 -12.71
C ASP A 117 2.63 2.65 -11.22
N ASN A 118 2.88 3.62 -10.35
CA ASN A 118 2.71 3.48 -8.89
C ASN A 118 1.30 3.92 -8.43
N ARG A 119 0.40 4.29 -9.35
CA ARG A 119 -0.93 4.85 -9.06
C ARG A 119 -2.05 3.82 -9.03
#